data_AF-A0A926GUC8-F1
#
_entry.id   AF-A0A926GUC8-F1
#
_cell.length_a   1.000
_cell.length_b   1.000
_cell.length_c   1.000
_cell.angle_alpha   90.00
_cell.angle_beta   90.00
_cell.angle_gamma   90.00
#
_symmetry.space_group_name_H-M   'P 1'
#
loop_
_entity.id
_entity.type
_entity.pdbx_description
1 polymer ?
#
loop_
_entity_poly.entity_id
_entity_poly.type
_entity_poly.pdbx_seq_one_letter_code
_entity_poly.pdbx_strand_id
1 'polypeptide(L)'
;MKCKQFRENLPDWLTNRLAPRFNAEMGAHSATCSTCADIEQEERRLRTVWQNIPSLPSPDLLPRLTDRLNAIRPAPGPRWNAYLTVAGTACAMAAAAWLYVGGVGRQAISYQREPIVSQTLSSPPLEDMLEGVRWRSSDEWDASREPPVYDVQMRSLLLVKEIE
;
A
#
# COMPACT_ATOMS: atom_id res chain seq x y z
N MET A 1 26.78 -10.60 8.68
CA MET A 1 25.62 -10.19 7.87
C MET A 1 25.36 -8.69 8.04
N LYS A 2 24.75 -8.01 7.06
CA LYS A 2 24.38 -6.59 7.15
C LYS A 2 22.96 -6.43 7.71
N CYS A 3 22.69 -5.37 8.47
CA CYS A 3 21.35 -5.13 9.06
C CYS A 3 20.22 -5.09 8.03
N LYS A 4 20.47 -4.56 6.82
CA LYS A 4 19.48 -4.57 5.72
C LYS A 4 19.08 -6.00 5.34
N GLN A 5 20.05 -6.90 5.17
CA GLN A 5 19.80 -8.31 4.85
C GLN A 5 19.07 -9.02 5.99
N PHE A 6 19.40 -8.70 7.26
CA PHE A 6 18.66 -9.23 8.40
C PHE A 6 17.17 -8.87 8.33
N ARG A 7 16.85 -7.59 8.08
CA ARG A 7 15.44 -7.12 7.99
C ARG A 7 14.68 -7.80 6.84
N GLU A 8 15.30 -7.94 5.69
CA GLU A 8 14.70 -8.60 4.52
C GLU A 8 14.41 -10.09 4.77
N ASN A 9 15.31 -10.78 5.50
CA ASN A 9 15.19 -12.22 5.76
C ASN A 9 14.50 -12.54 7.10
N LEU A 10 14.13 -11.55 7.90
CA LEU A 10 13.53 -11.74 9.22
C LEU A 10 12.24 -12.59 9.19
N PRO A 11 11.28 -12.38 8.25
CA PRO A 11 10.06 -13.18 8.23
C PRO A 11 10.31 -14.66 7.93
N ASP A 12 11.22 -14.96 7.00
CA ASP A 12 11.59 -16.33 6.63
C ASP A 12 12.41 -17.01 7.72
N TRP A 13 13.27 -16.26 8.41
CA TRP A 13 14.01 -16.77 9.57
C TRP A 13 13.08 -17.17 10.71
N LEU A 14 12.12 -16.30 11.07
CA LEU A 14 11.15 -16.58 12.15
C LEU A 14 10.18 -17.70 11.83
N THR A 15 9.97 -18.01 10.54
CA THR A 15 9.17 -19.16 10.08
C THR A 15 10.02 -20.40 9.77
N ASN A 16 11.33 -20.35 10.06
CA ASN A 16 12.29 -21.41 9.82
C ASN A 16 12.32 -21.90 8.35
N ARG A 17 12.12 -20.98 7.40
CA ARG A 17 12.12 -21.24 5.95
C ARG A 17 13.49 -21.05 5.29
N LEU A 18 14.42 -20.41 5.98
CA LEU A 18 15.79 -20.24 5.48
C LEU A 18 16.61 -21.52 5.65
N ALA A 19 17.67 -21.66 4.84
CA ALA A 19 18.61 -22.75 4.99
C ALA A 19 19.34 -22.68 6.36
N PRO A 20 19.76 -23.82 6.95
CA PRO A 20 20.32 -23.86 8.30
C PRO A 20 21.51 -22.92 8.53
N ARG A 21 22.37 -22.76 7.51
CA ARG A 21 23.49 -21.82 7.55
C ARG A 21 23.01 -20.37 7.76
N PHE A 22 22.01 -19.94 7.01
CA PHE A 22 21.46 -18.59 7.13
C PHE A 22 20.72 -18.40 8.47
N ASN A 23 20.05 -19.43 8.98
CA ASN A 23 19.46 -19.39 10.32
C ASN A 23 20.51 -19.12 11.40
N ALA A 24 21.67 -19.78 11.33
CA ALA A 24 22.77 -19.56 12.26
C ALA A 24 23.38 -18.15 12.12
N GLU A 25 23.59 -17.68 10.89
CA GLU A 25 24.09 -16.33 10.62
C GLU A 25 23.13 -15.23 11.13
N MET A 26 21.81 -15.45 11.00
CA MET A 26 20.77 -14.57 11.55
C MET A 26 20.81 -14.52 13.07
N GLY A 27 20.84 -15.66 13.75
CA GLY A 27 20.92 -15.73 15.21
C GLY A 27 22.21 -15.12 15.77
N ALA A 28 23.35 -15.34 15.10
CA ALA A 28 24.62 -14.70 15.48
C ALA A 28 24.58 -13.17 15.32
N HIS A 29 23.87 -12.66 14.30
CA HIS A 29 23.73 -11.23 14.09
C HIS A 29 22.81 -10.58 15.12
N SER A 30 21.65 -11.16 15.44
CA SER A 30 20.76 -10.59 16.47
C SER A 30 21.39 -10.62 17.86
N ALA A 31 22.22 -11.62 18.16
CA ALA A 31 22.97 -11.65 19.42
C ALA A 31 24.03 -10.53 19.55
N THR A 32 24.49 -9.94 18.45
CA THR A 32 25.56 -8.94 18.43
C THR A 32 25.09 -7.53 18.10
N CYS A 33 23.95 -7.38 17.42
CA CYS A 33 23.40 -6.11 16.97
C CYS A 33 22.10 -5.80 17.73
N SER A 34 22.16 -4.88 18.69
CA SER A 34 21.00 -4.52 19.54
C SER A 34 19.80 -4.06 18.73
N THR A 35 19.99 -3.21 17.72
CA THR A 35 18.90 -2.74 16.86
C THR A 35 18.18 -3.89 16.14
N CYS A 36 18.92 -4.91 15.71
CA CYS A 36 18.31 -6.07 15.06
C CYS A 36 17.63 -7.01 16.07
N ALA A 37 18.16 -7.10 17.29
CA ALA A 37 17.52 -7.83 18.40
C ALA A 37 16.17 -7.20 18.78
N ASP A 38 16.09 -5.86 18.86
CA ASP A 38 14.85 -5.15 19.18
C ASP A 38 13.77 -5.41 18.12
N ILE A 39 14.15 -5.36 16.83
CA ILE A 39 13.24 -5.68 15.72
C ILE A 39 12.78 -7.15 15.78
N GLU A 40 13.70 -8.08 16.06
CA GLU A 40 13.35 -9.50 16.25
C GLU A 40 12.33 -9.67 17.39
N GLN A 41 12.56 -9.03 18.54
CA GLN A 41 11.70 -9.14 19.70
C GLN A 41 10.31 -8.57 19.43
N GLU A 42 10.21 -7.41 18.78
CA GLU A 42 8.92 -6.81 18.44
C GLU A 42 8.15 -7.67 17.42
N GLU A 43 8.82 -8.19 16.40
CA GLU A 43 8.19 -9.08 15.40
C GLU A 43 7.69 -10.38 16.05
N ARG A 44 8.46 -10.97 17.00
CA ARG A 44 8.00 -12.11 17.81
C ARG A 44 6.78 -11.74 18.64
N ARG A 45 6.78 -10.58 19.30
CA ARG A 45 5.65 -10.07 20.10
C ARG A 45 4.39 -9.94 19.25
N LEU A 46 4.50 -9.30 18.09
CA LEU A 46 3.37 -9.13 17.15
C LEU A 46 2.82 -10.48 16.69
N ARG A 47 3.69 -11.44 16.35
CA ARG A 47 3.26 -12.80 15.97
C ARG A 47 2.51 -13.50 17.08
N THR A 48 2.95 -13.37 18.33
CA THR A 48 2.22 -13.92 19.47
C THR A 48 0.84 -13.28 19.59
N VAL A 49 0.70 -11.96 19.40
CA VAL A 49 -0.62 -11.30 19.38
C VAL A 49 -1.50 -11.88 18.28
N TRP A 50 -0.97 -12.00 17.05
CA TRP A 50 -1.71 -12.56 15.91
C TRP A 50 -2.15 -14.02 16.10
N GLN A 51 -1.31 -14.85 16.71
CA GLN A 51 -1.63 -16.26 17.02
C GLN A 51 -2.72 -16.41 18.09
N ASN A 52 -2.88 -15.40 18.95
CA ASN A 52 -3.90 -15.37 19.98
C ASN A 52 -5.20 -14.71 19.52
N ILE A 53 -5.30 -14.25 18.27
CA ILE A 53 -6.57 -13.75 17.75
C ILE A 53 -7.53 -14.94 17.66
N PRO A 54 -8.69 -14.88 18.34
CA PRO A 54 -9.65 -15.97 18.29
C PRO A 54 -10.08 -16.21 16.84
N SER A 55 -10.02 -17.45 16.40
CA SER A 55 -10.55 -17.84 15.10
C SER A 55 -12.05 -17.54 15.08
N LEU A 56 -12.51 -16.90 14.00
CA LEU A 56 -13.93 -16.61 13.84
C LEU A 56 -14.70 -17.93 13.74
N PRO A 57 -15.66 -18.21 14.64
CA PRO A 57 -16.24 -19.54 14.79
C PRO A 57 -17.24 -19.91 13.70
N SER A 58 -17.69 -18.97 12.87
CA SER A 58 -18.83 -19.19 11.99
C SER A 58 -18.47 -19.03 10.51
N PRO A 59 -18.55 -20.11 9.71
CA PRO A 59 -18.34 -20.05 8.26
C PRO A 59 -19.39 -19.15 7.56
N ASP A 60 -20.53 -18.93 8.19
CA ASP A 60 -21.60 -18.07 7.68
C ASP A 60 -21.33 -16.56 7.85
N LEU A 61 -20.26 -16.16 8.53
CA LEU A 61 -20.00 -14.73 8.77
C LEU A 61 -19.65 -13.98 7.49
N LEU A 62 -18.83 -14.58 6.62
CA LEU A 62 -18.46 -13.98 5.34
C LEU A 62 -19.66 -13.77 4.41
N PRO A 63 -20.50 -14.78 4.11
CA PRO A 63 -21.66 -14.57 3.25
C PRO A 63 -22.64 -13.53 3.83
N ARG A 64 -22.89 -13.54 5.15
CA ARG A 64 -23.74 -12.53 5.80
C ARG A 64 -23.14 -11.13 5.74
N LEU A 65 -21.81 -11.00 5.86
CA LEU A 65 -21.12 -9.72 5.73
C LEU A 65 -21.21 -9.20 4.30
N THR A 66 -20.95 -10.05 3.30
CA THR A 66 -21.07 -9.69 1.89
C THR A 66 -22.50 -9.30 1.52
N ASP A 67 -23.50 -10.03 2.02
CA ASP A 67 -24.90 -9.69 1.81
C ASP A 67 -25.25 -8.33 2.40
N ARG A 68 -24.75 -8.02 3.61
CA ARG A 68 -24.93 -6.70 4.22
C ARG A 68 -24.22 -5.59 3.44
N LEU A 69 -22.98 -5.82 3.01
CA LEU A 69 -22.24 -4.84 2.20
C LEU A 69 -22.94 -4.57 0.87
N ASN A 70 -23.46 -5.61 0.22
CA ASN A 70 -24.21 -5.50 -1.03
C ASN A 70 -25.60 -4.87 -0.82
N ALA A 71 -26.21 -5.07 0.36
CA ALA A 71 -27.48 -4.45 0.72
C ALA A 71 -27.36 -2.94 1.00
N ILE A 72 -26.16 -2.43 1.30
CA ILE A 72 -25.88 -1.00 1.30
C ILE A 72 -25.90 -0.54 -0.16
N ARG A 73 -27.11 -0.29 -0.68
CA ARG A 73 -27.27 0.37 -1.97
C ARG A 73 -26.57 1.74 -1.87
N PRO A 74 -25.76 2.13 -2.87
CA PRO A 74 -25.32 3.52 -2.93
C PRO A 74 -26.58 4.39 -2.91
N ALA A 75 -26.62 5.36 -2.00
CA ALA A 75 -27.69 6.36 -1.99
C ALA A 75 -27.83 6.88 -3.42
N PRO A 76 -29.05 7.00 -3.98
CA PRO A 76 -29.22 7.50 -5.33
C PRO A 76 -28.50 8.83 -5.44
N GLY A 77 -27.42 8.85 -6.23
CA GLY A 77 -26.59 10.03 -6.38
C GLY A 77 -27.45 11.21 -6.83
N PRO A 78 -27.08 12.45 -6.46
CA PRO A 78 -27.86 13.62 -6.85
C PRO A 78 -28.00 13.67 -8.38
N ARG A 79 -29.25 13.55 -8.86
CA ARG A 79 -29.61 13.42 -10.29
C ARG A 79 -29.15 14.61 -11.16
N TRP A 80 -28.76 15.72 -10.54
CA TRP A 80 -28.35 16.95 -11.21
C TRP A 80 -26.96 16.88 -11.83
N ASN A 81 -26.08 15.96 -11.39
CA ASN A 81 -24.74 15.82 -11.96
C ASN A 81 -24.73 15.25 -13.40
N ALA A 82 -25.76 14.51 -13.81
CA ALA A 82 -25.82 13.92 -15.15
C ALA A 82 -26.02 14.98 -16.25
N TYR A 83 -26.65 16.12 -15.94
CA TYR A 83 -26.81 17.22 -16.90
C TYR A 83 -25.53 18.08 -17.00
N LEU A 84 -24.77 18.20 -15.92
CA LEU A 84 -23.54 18.99 -15.89
C LEU A 84 -22.38 18.30 -16.63
N THR A 85 -22.31 16.96 -16.64
CA THR A 85 -21.26 16.23 -17.36
C THR A 85 -21.42 16.27 -18.89
N VAL A 86 -22.66 16.26 -19.39
CA VAL A 86 -22.94 16.40 -20.83
C VAL A 86 -22.71 17.84 -21.29
N ALA A 87 -23.10 18.84 -20.49
CA ALA A 87 -22.84 20.24 -20.81
C ALA A 87 -21.33 20.59 -20.76
N GLY A 88 -20.60 20.08 -19.77
CA GLY A 88 -19.16 20.37 -19.60
C GLY A 88 -18.28 19.83 -20.72
N THR A 89 -18.59 18.64 -21.24
CA THR A 89 -17.81 18.03 -22.34
C THR A 89 -17.97 18.76 -23.67
N ALA A 90 -19.17 19.29 -23.97
CA ALA A 90 -19.41 20.11 -25.15
C ALA A 90 -18.62 21.44 -25.12
N CYS A 91 -18.57 22.11 -23.97
CA CYS A 91 -17.80 23.35 -23.81
C CYS A 91 -16.28 23.13 -23.95
N ALA A 92 -15.75 22.02 -23.43
CA ALA A 92 -14.33 21.68 -23.56
C ALA A 92 -13.92 21.44 -25.02
N MET A 93 -14.75 20.74 -25.80
CA MET A 93 -14.46 20.52 -27.22
C MET A 93 -14.56 21.80 -28.05
N ALA A 94 -15.51 22.69 -27.73
CA ALA A 94 -15.61 24.00 -28.39
C ALA A 94 -14.38 24.88 -28.09
N ALA A 95 -13.89 24.89 -26.85
CA ALA A 95 -12.69 25.63 -26.47
C ALA A 95 -11.42 25.07 -27.13
N ALA A 96 -11.29 23.75 -27.21
CA ALA A 96 -10.17 23.11 -27.91
C ALA A 96 -10.17 23.41 -29.41
N ALA A 97 -11.34 23.39 -30.07
CA ALA A 97 -11.48 23.78 -31.46
C ALA A 97 -11.13 25.27 -31.67
N TRP A 98 -11.53 26.15 -30.75
CA TRP A 98 -11.21 27.58 -30.80
C TRP A 98 -9.71 27.84 -30.62
N LEU A 99 -9.03 27.11 -29.74
CA LEU A 99 -7.57 27.19 -29.59
C LEU A 99 -6.82 26.63 -30.81
N TYR A 100 -7.35 25.58 -31.44
CA TYR A 100 -6.75 24.97 -32.63
C TYR A 100 -6.87 25.86 -33.88
N VAL A 101 -8.01 26.55 -34.06
CA VAL A 101 -8.25 27.47 -35.20
C VAL A 101 -7.71 28.88 -34.91
N GLY A 102 -7.73 29.32 -33.66
CA GLY A 102 -7.34 30.67 -33.22
C GLY A 102 -5.84 30.93 -33.13
N GLY A 103 -4.98 29.94 -33.39
CA GLY A 103 -3.56 30.18 -33.67
C GLY A 103 -2.79 30.90 -32.57
N VAL A 104 -3.01 30.56 -31.30
CA VAL A 104 -2.15 31.08 -30.22
C VAL A 104 -0.83 30.31 -30.25
N GLY A 105 0.12 30.86 -31.00
CA GLY A 105 1.57 30.69 -30.86
C GLY A 105 2.10 29.32 -30.46
N ARG A 106 2.70 28.62 -31.43
CA ARG A 106 3.80 27.68 -31.19
C ARG A 106 4.91 28.39 -30.39
N GLN A 107 4.79 28.46 -29.08
CA GLN A 107 5.96 28.69 -28.23
C GLN A 107 6.70 27.36 -28.18
N ALA A 108 7.79 27.31 -28.94
CA ALA A 108 8.81 26.29 -28.81
C ALA A 108 9.23 26.26 -27.34
N ILE A 109 8.83 25.22 -26.62
CA ILE A 109 9.35 24.92 -25.29
C ILE A 109 10.80 24.53 -25.51
N SER A 110 11.69 25.51 -25.41
CA SER A 110 13.12 25.27 -25.26
C SER A 110 13.29 24.53 -23.93
N TYR A 111 13.62 23.25 -24.01
CA TYR A 111 13.93 22.40 -22.87
C TYR A 111 15.27 22.85 -22.26
N GLN A 112 15.24 23.91 -21.45
CA GLN A 112 16.42 24.37 -20.74
C GLN A 112 16.56 23.53 -19.47
N ARG A 113 17.38 22.49 -19.57
CA ARG A 113 17.74 21.58 -18.48
C ARG A 113 18.66 22.32 -17.52
N GLU A 114 18.12 22.88 -16.45
CA GLU A 114 18.97 23.36 -15.36
C GLU A 114 19.62 22.17 -14.63
N PRO A 115 20.93 22.24 -14.28
CA PRO A 115 21.56 21.24 -13.44
C PRO A 115 21.03 21.37 -12.02
N ILE A 116 20.46 20.27 -11.51
CA ILE A 116 20.02 20.15 -10.12
C ILE A 116 21.26 20.29 -9.21
N VAL A 117 21.47 21.48 -8.66
CA VAL A 117 22.41 21.70 -7.56
C VAL A 117 21.78 21.08 -6.32
N SER A 118 22.42 20.02 -5.81
CA SER A 118 22.03 19.34 -4.58
C SER A 118 22.31 20.25 -3.39
N GLN A 119 21.32 21.02 -2.94
CA GLN A 119 21.38 21.69 -1.65
C GLN A 119 21.09 20.66 -0.54
N THR A 120 22.12 20.32 0.22
CA THR A 120 22.04 19.63 1.49
C THR A 120 21.40 20.55 2.53
N LEU A 121 20.08 20.43 2.73
CA LEU A 121 19.39 21.07 3.83
C LEU A 121 19.51 20.21 5.09
N SER A 122 20.25 20.78 6.05
CA SER A 122 20.34 20.43 7.46
C SER A 122 18.96 20.12 8.07
N SER A 123 18.83 18.96 8.71
CA SER A 123 17.63 18.59 9.48
C SER A 123 17.58 19.39 10.80
N PRO A 124 16.41 19.92 11.20
CA PRO A 124 16.22 20.52 12.51
C PRO A 124 16.13 19.48 13.64
N PRO A 125 16.39 19.88 14.91
CA PRO A 125 16.39 18.98 16.07
C PRO A 125 14.99 18.44 16.41
N LEU A 126 14.98 17.19 16.89
CA LEU A 126 13.85 16.26 16.99
C LEU A 126 12.74 16.64 17.99
N GLU A 127 12.88 17.72 18.74
CA GLU A 127 11.95 18.06 19.84
C GLU A 127 10.65 18.74 19.35
N ASP A 128 10.62 19.29 18.13
CA ASP A 128 9.46 20.01 17.58
C ASP A 128 8.46 19.13 16.79
N MET A 129 8.75 17.84 16.59
CA MET A 129 7.88 16.95 15.79
C MET A 129 6.71 16.32 16.58
N LEU A 130 6.69 16.43 17.91
CA LEU A 130 5.69 15.74 18.74
C LEU A 130 4.44 16.58 19.08
N GLU A 131 4.43 17.90 18.84
CA GLU A 131 3.23 18.74 19.06
C GLU A 131 2.31 18.88 17.83
N GLY A 132 2.71 18.35 16.67
CA GLY A 132 1.99 18.53 15.40
C GLY A 132 1.04 17.41 15.00
N VAL A 133 0.89 16.34 15.80
CA VAL A 133 0.00 15.20 15.44
C VAL A 133 -1.46 15.53 15.75
N ARG A 134 -2.00 16.49 14.99
CA ARG A 134 -3.43 16.64 14.77
C ARG A 134 -3.88 15.42 13.96
N TRP A 135 -4.67 14.55 14.58
CA TRP A 135 -5.35 13.43 13.91
C TRP A 135 -5.98 13.93 12.60
N ARG A 136 -5.41 13.52 11.46
CA ARG A 136 -5.98 13.72 10.14
C ARG A 136 -7.23 12.83 10.06
N SER A 137 -8.40 13.46 10.01
CA SER A 137 -9.70 12.77 9.91
C SER A 137 -9.72 11.84 8.71
N SER A 138 -10.38 10.69 8.89
CA SER A 138 -10.40 9.52 8.02
C SER A 138 -11.07 9.73 6.63
N ASP A 139 -11.33 10.96 6.21
CA ASP A 139 -12.11 11.26 5.00
C ASP A 139 -11.24 11.46 3.75
N GLU A 140 -9.91 11.39 3.88
CA GLU A 140 -8.97 11.57 2.78
C GLU A 140 -8.30 10.23 2.40
N TRP A 141 -9.14 9.25 2.05
CA TRP A 141 -8.70 8.01 1.43
C TRP A 141 -8.76 8.18 -0.09
N ASP A 142 -7.61 8.46 -0.69
CA ASP A 142 -7.44 8.59 -2.15
C ASP A 142 -7.90 7.32 -2.87
N ALA A 143 -8.99 7.44 -3.63
CA ALA A 143 -9.52 6.41 -4.53
C ALA A 143 -8.65 6.17 -5.79
N SER A 144 -7.41 6.68 -5.81
CA SER A 144 -6.52 6.65 -6.97
C SER A 144 -5.37 5.63 -6.85
N ARG A 145 -5.30 4.85 -5.76
CA ARG A 145 -4.39 3.71 -5.70
C ARG A 145 -5.09 2.48 -6.25
N GLU A 146 -4.73 2.12 -7.47
CA GLU A 146 -5.04 0.80 -8.03
C GLU A 146 -4.64 -0.28 -7.01
N PRO A 147 -5.52 -1.25 -6.70
CA PRO A 147 -5.15 -2.36 -5.84
C PRO A 147 -4.01 -3.14 -6.51
N PRO A 148 -3.02 -3.64 -5.76
CA PRO A 148 -2.03 -4.55 -6.32
C PRO A 148 -2.76 -5.76 -6.90
N VAL A 149 -2.50 -6.04 -8.17
CA VAL A 149 -2.95 -7.27 -8.84
C VAL A 149 -2.24 -8.44 -8.14
N TYR A 150 -2.95 -9.12 -7.24
CA TYR A 150 -2.51 -10.40 -6.73
C TYR A 150 -2.75 -11.43 -7.82
N ASP A 151 -1.68 -11.85 -8.48
CA ASP A 151 -1.69 -13.01 -9.36
C ASP A 151 -1.86 -14.27 -8.51
N VAL A 152 -3.12 -14.62 -8.23
CA VAL A 152 -3.48 -15.86 -7.54
C VAL A 152 -3.28 -17.00 -8.52
N GLN A 153 -2.05 -17.49 -8.58
CA GLN A 153 -1.73 -18.74 -9.24
C GLN A 153 -2.42 -19.88 -8.46
N MET A 154 -3.66 -20.21 -8.84
CA MET A 154 -4.33 -21.43 -8.42
C MET A 154 -3.53 -22.63 -8.94
N ARG A 155 -2.56 -23.10 -8.14
CA ARG A 155 -2.08 -24.48 -8.25
C ARG A 155 -3.16 -25.38 -7.66
N SER A 156 -4.00 -25.86 -8.57
CA SER A 156 -4.83 -27.05 -8.42
C SER A 156 -3.99 -28.23 -7.91
N LEU A 157 -4.00 -28.44 -6.58
CA LEU A 157 -3.62 -29.72 -5.99
C LEU A 157 -4.84 -30.64 -6.02
N LEU A 158 -5.10 -31.21 -7.19
CA LEU A 158 -5.75 -32.51 -7.29
C LEU A 158 -4.67 -33.55 -6.98
N LEU A 159 -4.55 -33.95 -5.71
CA LEU A 159 -3.85 -35.16 -5.34
C LEU A 159 -4.79 -36.08 -4.56
N VAL A 160 -5.20 -37.11 -5.31
CA VAL A 160 -5.27 -38.51 -4.86
C VAL A 160 -6.31 -38.82 -3.79
N LYS A 161 -7.49 -39.21 -4.30
CA LYS A 161 -8.44 -40.06 -3.61
C LYS A 161 -8.08 -41.51 -3.94
N GLU A 162 -7.22 -42.12 -3.12
CA GLU A 162 -6.97 -43.56 -3.11
C GLU A 162 -6.92 -43.97 -1.64
N ILE A 163 -8.07 -44.36 -1.09
CA ILE A 163 -8.16 -45.22 0.09
C ILE A 163 -9.32 -46.19 -0.17
N GLU A 164 -8.94 -47.45 -0.02
CA GLU A 164 -9.67 -48.73 -0.02
C GLU A 164 -11.12 -48.72 0.49
#